data_AF-A0A1R0XY53-F1
#
_entry.id   AF-A0A1R0XY53-F1
#
_cell.length_a   1.000
_cell.length_b   1.000
_cell.length_c   1.000
_cell.angle_alpha   90.00
_cell.angle_beta   90.00
_cell.angle_gamma   90.00
#
_symmetry.space_group_name_H-M   'P 1'
#
loop_
_entity.id
_entity.type
_entity.pdbx_description
1 polymer ?
#
loop_
_entity_poly.entity_id
_entity_poly.type
_entity_poly.pdbx_seq_one_letter_code
_entity_poly.pdbx_strand_id
1 'polypeptide(L)'
;MKSFKTGLQAILYVLLVVGLHLILIYFFKIRIEGWGTELLNISFKVYFIPLLLCLINSFLFIRTQRIKYNAIWFLVTMLSSLLLLLFFNAIQDDSDSEYGVVVSIEWFPKYQVEMLFLLPWSISIIQFILTLYYLIKIRKNLSPNIQ
;
A
#
# COMPACT_ATOMS: atom_id res chain seq x y z
N MET A 1 12.14 -3.83 27.11
CA MET A 1 11.67 -2.45 26.84
C MET A 1 11.96 -1.95 25.41
N LYS A 2 13.19 -2.08 24.87
CA LYS A 2 13.51 -1.64 23.49
C LYS A 2 12.65 -2.29 22.39
N SER A 3 12.39 -3.60 22.47
CA SER A 3 11.59 -4.33 21.46
C SER A 3 10.13 -3.86 21.41
N PHE A 4 9.52 -3.63 22.57
CA PHE A 4 8.15 -3.11 22.66
C PHE A 4 8.02 -1.71 22.05
N LYS A 5 8.97 -0.81 22.32
CA LYS A 5 9.01 0.53 21.73
C LYS A 5 9.12 0.49 20.20
N THR A 6 9.97 -0.38 19.66
CA THR A 6 10.11 -0.60 18.22
C THR A 6 8.83 -1.13 17.59
N GLY A 7 8.16 -2.08 18.24
CA GLY A 7 6.89 -2.61 17.76
C GLY A 7 5.79 -1.57 17.71
N LEU A 8 5.62 -0.81 18.79
CA LEU A 8 4.64 0.29 18.83
C LEU A 8 4.94 1.34 17.76
N GLN A 9 6.21 1.70 17.56
CA GLN A 9 6.61 2.67 16.54
C GLN A 9 6.29 2.17 15.12
N ALA A 10 6.52 0.88 14.83
CA ALA A 10 6.18 0.30 13.53
C ALA A 10 4.68 0.37 13.27
N ILE A 11 3.87 0.00 14.27
CA ILE A 11 2.41 0.07 14.20
C ILE A 11 1.95 1.51 13.94
N LEU A 12 2.50 2.50 14.64
CA LEU A 12 2.15 3.91 14.44
C LEU A 12 2.48 4.41 13.03
N TYR A 13 3.62 3.99 12.45
CA TYR A 13 3.93 4.35 11.06
C TYR A 13 2.98 3.71 10.06
N VAL A 14 2.64 2.43 10.25
CA VAL A 14 1.66 1.76 9.38
C VAL A 14 0.30 2.44 9.50
N LEU A 15 -0.17 2.76 10.71
CA LEU A 15 -1.42 3.49 10.92
C LEU A 15 -1.40 4.86 10.25
N LEU A 16 -0.27 5.57 10.29
CA LEU A 16 -0.12 6.86 9.62
C LEU A 16 -0.21 6.72 8.09
N VAL A 17 0.46 5.72 7.51
CA VAL A 17 0.38 5.42 6.06
C VAL A 17 -1.06 5.07 5.66
N VAL A 18 -1.71 4.18 6.42
CA VAL A 18 -3.10 3.78 6.16
C VAL A 18 -4.04 4.96 6.28
N GLY A 19 -3.91 5.77 7.34
CA GLY A 19 -4.74 6.95 7.55
C GLY A 19 -4.60 7.97 6.43
N LEU A 20 -3.37 8.26 6.00
CA LEU A 20 -3.14 9.16 4.85
C LEU A 20 -3.71 8.57 3.56
N HIS A 21 -3.60 7.25 3.36
CA HIS A 21 -4.15 6.61 2.17
C HIS A 21 -5.68 6.72 2.11
N LEU A 22 -6.37 6.53 3.25
CA LEU A 22 -7.81 6.73 3.37
C LEU A 22 -8.22 8.19 3.12
N ILE A 23 -7.43 9.15 3.62
CA ILE A 23 -7.64 10.58 3.33
C ILE A 23 -7.54 10.86 1.83
N LEU A 24 -6.56 10.27 1.14
CA LEU A 24 -6.43 10.42 -0.31
C LEU A 24 -7.63 9.82 -1.06
N ILE A 25 -8.08 8.61 -0.69
CA ILE A 25 -9.27 7.98 -1.27
C ILE A 25 -10.49 8.90 -1.11
N TYR A 26 -10.68 9.46 0.09
CA TYR A 26 -11.77 10.40 0.36
C TYR A 26 -11.64 11.69 -0.46
N PHE A 27 -10.45 12.28 -0.54
CA PHE A 27 -10.20 13.53 -1.26
C PHE A 27 -10.43 13.39 -2.77
N PHE A 28 -9.99 12.27 -3.36
CA PHE A 28 -10.23 11.96 -4.77
C PHE A 28 -11.66 11.50 -5.05
N LYS A 29 -12.53 11.41 -4.02
CA LYS A 29 -13.94 11.00 -4.15
C LYS A 29 -14.11 9.67 -4.90
N ILE A 30 -13.13 8.77 -4.76
CA ILE A 30 -13.16 7.51 -5.50
C ILE A 30 -14.35 6.70 -5.03
N ARG A 31 -15.23 6.34 -5.97
CA ARG A 31 -16.50 5.69 -5.65
C ARG A 31 -16.28 4.20 -5.45
N ILE A 32 -16.88 3.67 -4.38
CA ILE A 32 -17.06 2.24 -4.17
C ILE A 32 -18.56 2.05 -4.03
N GLU A 33 -19.19 1.41 -5.01
CA GLU A 33 -20.60 1.05 -4.92
C GLU A 33 -20.78 -0.18 -4.01
N GLY A 34 -21.87 -0.23 -3.24
CA GLY A 34 -22.22 -1.39 -2.42
C GLY A 34 -21.42 -1.54 -1.12
N TRP A 35 -21.37 -0.49 -0.29
CA TRP A 35 -20.82 -0.58 1.07
C TRP A 35 -21.67 -1.52 1.95
N GLY A 36 -21.30 -2.80 1.96
CA GLY A 36 -21.90 -3.84 2.79
C GLY A 36 -20.87 -4.53 3.70
N THR A 37 -21.36 -5.29 4.67
CA THR A 37 -20.53 -6.09 5.59
C THR A 37 -19.66 -7.12 4.85
N GLU A 38 -20.15 -7.65 3.74
CA GLU A 38 -19.40 -8.57 2.88
C GLU A 38 -18.22 -7.88 2.19
N LEU A 39 -18.42 -6.65 1.71
CA LEU A 39 -17.37 -5.85 1.08
C LEU A 39 -16.27 -5.46 2.08
N LEU A 40 -16.64 -5.16 3.32
CA LEU A 40 -15.68 -4.93 4.41
C LEU A 40 -14.84 -6.19 4.69
N ASN A 41 -15.47 -7.37 4.72
CA ASN A 41 -14.77 -8.62 4.95
C ASN A 41 -13.79 -8.94 3.80
N ILE A 42 -14.21 -8.73 2.55
CA ILE A 42 -13.35 -8.87 1.37
C ILE A 42 -12.18 -7.89 1.44
N SER A 43 -12.46 -6.61 1.69
CA SER A 43 -11.43 -5.58 1.84
C SER A 43 -10.40 -5.98 2.89
N PHE A 44 -10.84 -6.42 4.07
CA PHE A 44 -9.92 -6.87 5.12
C PHE A 44 -9.02 -8.02 4.66
N LYS A 45 -9.58 -9.00 3.94
CA LYS A 45 -8.81 -10.14 3.40
C LYS A 45 -7.79 -9.71 2.35
N VAL A 46 -8.16 -8.88 1.38
CA VAL A 46 -7.22 -8.52 0.30
C VAL A 46 -6.16 -7.53 0.77
N TYR A 47 -6.50 -6.60 1.65
CA TYR A 47 -5.55 -5.64 2.20
C TYR A 47 -4.66 -6.21 3.30
N PHE A 48 -4.93 -7.41 3.82
CA PHE A 48 -4.13 -8.04 4.87
C PHE A 48 -2.66 -8.23 4.45
N ILE A 49 -2.41 -8.76 3.25
CA ILE A 49 -1.06 -8.99 2.71
C ILE A 49 -0.27 -7.69 2.57
N PRO A 50 -0.77 -6.64 1.89
CA PRO A 50 -0.02 -5.38 1.78
C PRO A 50 0.18 -4.70 3.13
N LEU A 51 -0.78 -4.80 4.07
CA LEU A 51 -0.60 -4.30 5.44
C LEU A 51 0.52 -5.04 6.17
N LEU A 52 0.58 -6.37 6.05
CA LEU A 52 1.63 -7.17 6.65
C LEU A 52 3.01 -6.82 6.08
N LEU A 53 3.12 -6.67 4.76
CA LEU A 53 4.35 -6.24 4.10
C LEU A 53 4.78 -4.83 4.53
N CYS A 54 3.82 -3.90 4.63
CA CYS A 54 4.04 -2.54 5.13
C CYS A 54 4.61 -2.57 6.56
N LEU A 55 4.07 -3.45 7.42
CA LEU A 55 4.57 -3.66 8.78
C LEU A 55 5.99 -4.24 8.81
N ILE A 56 6.26 -5.29 8.02
CA ILE A 56 7.61 -5.90 7.90
C ILE A 56 8.64 -4.86 7.46
N ASN A 57 8.30 -4.07 6.44
CA ASN A 57 9.14 -2.99 5.94
C ASN A 57 9.41 -1.96 7.04
N SER A 58 8.36 -1.48 7.73
CA SER A 58 8.51 -0.54 8.84
C SER A 58 9.46 -1.08 9.92
N PHE A 59 9.31 -2.36 10.31
CA PHE A 59 10.21 -3.01 11.26
C PHE A 59 11.67 -3.06 10.78
N LEU A 60 11.90 -3.43 9.52
CA LEU A 60 13.24 -3.46 8.92
C LEU A 60 13.90 -2.07 9.01
N PHE A 61 13.17 -0.99 8.75
CA PHE A 61 13.72 0.37 8.78
C PHE A 61 14.01 0.88 10.19
N ILE A 62 13.09 0.67 11.12
CA ILE A 62 13.31 1.08 12.52
C ILE A 62 14.53 0.34 13.09
N ARG A 63 14.67 -0.97 12.78
CA ARG A 63 15.83 -1.77 13.21
C ARG A 63 17.15 -1.26 12.64
N THR A 64 17.13 -0.72 11.42
CA THR A 64 18.33 -0.16 10.76
C THR A 64 18.75 1.20 11.37
N GLN A 65 17.93 1.82 12.23
CA GLN A 65 18.16 3.11 12.91
C GLN A 65 18.54 4.29 12.01
N ARG A 66 18.37 4.16 10.70
CA ARG A 66 18.66 5.25 9.75
C ARG A 66 17.36 5.88 9.28
N ILE A 67 17.09 7.08 9.80
CA ILE A 67 15.91 7.89 9.46
C ILE A 67 15.74 8.04 7.94
N LYS A 68 16.85 8.18 7.19
CA LYS A 68 16.85 8.28 5.73
C LYS A 68 16.09 7.13 5.04
N TYR A 69 16.25 5.88 5.51
CA TYR A 69 15.56 4.74 4.88
C TYR A 69 14.07 4.69 5.21
N ASN A 70 13.70 5.09 6.43
CA ASN A 70 12.30 5.21 6.80
C ASN A 70 11.59 6.30 5.99
N ALA A 71 12.25 7.45 5.78
CA ALA A 71 11.73 8.52 4.94
C ALA A 71 11.59 8.09 3.46
N ILE A 72 12.60 7.41 2.90
CA ILE A 72 12.52 6.87 1.52
C ILE A 72 11.37 5.87 1.39
N TRP A 73 11.25 4.93 2.33
CA TRP A 73 10.16 3.95 2.31
C TRP A 73 8.79 4.63 2.39
N PHE A 74 8.64 5.60 3.30
CA PHE A 74 7.40 6.35 3.45
C PHE A 74 7.04 7.11 2.18
N LEU A 75 8.01 7.82 1.59
CA LEU A 75 7.83 8.54 0.33
C LEU A 75 7.46 7.62 -0.82
N VAL A 76 8.17 6.51 -1.01
CA VAL A 76 7.86 5.55 -2.09
C VAL A 76 6.47 4.96 -1.89
N THR A 77 6.11 4.60 -0.65
CA THR A 77 4.79 4.04 -0.32
C THR A 77 3.68 5.05 -0.61
N MET A 78 3.81 6.29 -0.14
CA MET A 78 2.81 7.34 -0.34
C MET A 78 2.74 7.81 -1.79
N LEU A 79 3.87 7.94 -2.48
CA LEU A 79 3.90 8.35 -3.88
C LEU A 79 3.29 7.28 -4.79
N SER A 80 3.66 6.02 -4.57
CA SER A 80 3.06 4.91 -5.30
C SER A 80 1.55 4.83 -5.08
N SER A 81 1.14 4.93 -3.82
CA SER A 81 -0.26 5.00 -3.40
C SER A 81 -1.02 6.14 -4.11
N LEU A 82 -0.45 7.36 -4.11
CA LEU A 82 -1.02 8.53 -4.76
C LEU A 82 -1.14 8.34 -6.28
N LEU A 83 -0.09 7.88 -6.95
CA LEU A 83 -0.09 7.65 -8.40
C LEU A 83 -1.14 6.61 -8.81
N LEU A 84 -1.27 5.55 -8.02
CA LEU A 84 -2.23 4.51 -8.28
C LEU A 84 -3.67 5.00 -8.07
N LEU A 85 -3.91 5.81 -7.03
CA LEU A 85 -5.21 6.46 -6.81
C LEU A 85 -5.56 7.45 -7.94
N LEU A 86 -4.59 8.23 -8.42
CA LEU A 86 -4.78 9.13 -9.56
C LEU A 86 -5.12 8.35 -10.84
N PHE A 87 -4.43 7.24 -11.09
CA PHE A 87 -4.70 6.36 -12.21
C PHE A 87 -6.12 5.80 -12.15
N PHE A 88 -6.56 5.30 -10.99
CA PHE A 88 -7.93 4.82 -10.85
C PHE A 88 -8.95 5.95 -10.98
N ASN A 89 -8.71 7.11 -10.38
CA ASN A 89 -9.60 8.26 -10.52
C ASN A 89 -9.78 8.66 -11.99
N ALA A 90 -8.71 8.67 -12.78
CA ALA A 90 -8.78 8.96 -14.21
C ALA A 90 -9.59 7.92 -15.00
N ILE A 91 -9.45 6.63 -14.66
CA ILE A 91 -10.26 5.56 -15.30
C ILE A 91 -11.73 5.69 -14.92
N GLN A 92 -12.04 6.04 -13.66
CA GLN A 92 -13.43 6.24 -13.23
C GLN A 92 -14.08 7.41 -13.97
N ASP A 93 -13.38 8.53 -14.09
CA ASP A 93 -13.87 9.75 -14.77
C ASP A 93 -14.17 9.50 -16.26
N ASP A 94 -13.32 8.72 -16.95
CA ASP A 94 -13.52 8.36 -18.37
C ASP A 94 -14.68 7.38 -18.58
N SER A 95 -14.91 6.48 -17.60
CA SER A 95 -15.99 5.48 -17.64
C SER A 95 -17.41 6.05 -17.43
N ASP A 96 -17.52 7.32 -17.06
CA ASP A 96 -18.78 8.07 -17.00
C ASP A 96 -19.07 8.81 -18.33
N SER A 97 -18.16 8.75 -19.31
CA SER A 97 -18.42 9.20 -20.68
C SER A 97 -19.21 8.13 -21.47
N GLU A 98 -20.10 8.58 -22.36
CA GLU A 98 -21.06 7.76 -23.15
C GLU A 98 -20.38 6.73 -24.09
N TYR A 99 -19.04 6.74 -24.15
CA TYR A 99 -18.19 5.89 -25.01
C TYR A 99 -17.06 5.17 -24.24
N GLY A 100 -17.16 5.04 -22.92
CA GLY A 100 -16.13 4.41 -22.09
C GLY A 100 -15.99 2.91 -22.33
N VAL A 101 -15.00 2.49 -23.13
CA VAL A 101 -14.56 1.09 -23.28
C VAL A 101 -13.81 0.68 -22.01
N VAL A 102 -14.56 0.39 -20.95
CA VAL A 102 -14.03 -0.34 -19.80
C VAL A 102 -14.45 -1.79 -20.00
N VAL A 103 -13.48 -2.71 -19.89
CA VAL A 103 -13.76 -4.14 -19.73
C VAL A 103 -14.44 -4.29 -18.37
N SER A 104 -15.74 -4.00 -18.32
CA SER A 104 -16.61 -4.35 -17.22
C SER A 104 -16.59 -5.88 -17.17
N ILE A 105 -15.77 -6.43 -16.28
CA ILE A 105 -15.89 -7.82 -15.89
C ILE A 105 -17.28 -7.89 -15.25
N GLU A 106 -18.30 -8.34 -16.00
CA GLU A 106 -19.74 -8.35 -15.64
C GLU A 106 -20.05 -8.95 -14.27
N TRP A 107 -19.08 -9.64 -13.67
CA TRP A 107 -19.17 -10.29 -12.37
C TRP A 107 -18.96 -9.37 -11.17
N PHE A 108 -18.44 -8.15 -11.36
CA PHE A 108 -18.17 -7.22 -10.27
C PHE A 108 -18.88 -5.86 -10.48
N PRO A 109 -19.51 -5.29 -9.44
CA PRO A 109 -20.05 -3.93 -9.46
C PRO A 109 -19.00 -2.90 -9.90
N LYS A 110 -19.47 -1.79 -10.49
CA LYS A 110 -18.60 -0.73 -11.04
C LYS A 110 -17.57 -0.31 -9.98
N TYR A 111 -16.30 -0.21 -10.36
CA TYR A 111 -15.19 0.27 -9.53
C TYR A 111 -14.67 -0.66 -8.42
N GLN A 112 -15.26 -1.84 -8.23
CA GLN A 112 -14.84 -2.77 -7.18
C GLN A 112 -13.55 -3.53 -7.52
N VAL A 113 -13.30 -3.84 -8.80
CA VAL A 113 -12.11 -4.59 -9.21
C VAL A 113 -10.84 -3.76 -8.98
N GLU A 114 -10.90 -2.47 -9.28
CA GLU A 114 -9.82 -1.53 -9.11
C GLU A 114 -9.44 -1.41 -7.63
N MET A 115 -10.45 -1.17 -6.78
CA MET A 115 -10.28 -0.95 -5.34
C MET A 115 -9.96 -2.22 -4.55
N LEU A 116 -10.58 -3.36 -4.90
CA LEU A 116 -10.46 -4.60 -4.12
C LEU A 116 -9.43 -5.57 -4.68
N PHE A 117 -9.02 -5.44 -5.94
CA PHE A 117 -8.06 -6.35 -6.55
C PHE A 117 -6.81 -5.63 -7.05
N LEU A 118 -6.94 -4.64 -7.93
CA LEU A 118 -5.77 -3.98 -8.53
C LEU A 118 -4.97 -3.16 -7.50
N LEU A 119 -5.66 -2.41 -6.63
CA LEU A 119 -5.05 -1.55 -5.62
C LEU A 119 -4.22 -2.35 -4.59
N PRO A 120 -4.78 -3.34 -3.89
CA PRO A 120 -4.04 -4.09 -2.88
C PRO A 120 -2.86 -4.86 -3.48
N TRP A 121 -3.05 -5.44 -4.67
CA TRP A 121 -2.00 -6.25 -5.30
C TRP A 121 -0.84 -5.39 -5.80
N SER A 122 -1.14 -4.23 -6.39
CA SER A 122 -0.11 -3.28 -6.80
C SER A 122 0.71 -2.80 -5.60
N ILE A 123 0.06 -2.45 -4.49
CA ILE A 123 0.75 -2.08 -3.24
C ILE A 123 1.59 -3.26 -2.72
N SER A 124 1.06 -4.49 -2.76
CA SER A 124 1.78 -5.68 -2.31
C SER A 124 3.07 -5.90 -3.08
N ILE A 125 3.02 -5.81 -4.42
CA ILE A 125 4.20 -5.98 -5.29
C ILE A 125 5.26 -4.92 -4.96
N ILE A 126 4.85 -3.66 -4.80
CA ILE A 126 5.77 -2.55 -4.51
C ILE A 126 6.41 -2.70 -3.13
N GLN A 127 5.62 -3.06 -2.11
CA GLN A 127 6.15 -3.33 -0.77
C GLN A 127 7.08 -4.56 -0.77
N PHE A 128 6.77 -5.59 -1.55
CA PHE A 128 7.62 -6.78 -1.68
C PHE A 128 8.96 -6.45 -2.35
N ILE A 129 8.96 -5.71 -3.45
CA ILE A 129 10.19 -5.26 -4.14
C ILE A 129 11.06 -4.43 -3.18
N LEU A 130 10.45 -3.50 -2.43
CA LEU A 130 11.15 -2.72 -1.41
C LEU A 130 11.76 -3.64 -0.35
N THR A 131 11.00 -4.61 0.14
CA THR A 131 11.47 -5.58 1.15
C THR A 131 12.72 -6.30 0.65
N LEU A 132 12.68 -6.83 -0.57
CA LEU A 132 13.82 -7.51 -1.19
C LEU A 132 15.03 -6.60 -1.38
N TYR A 133 14.83 -5.39 -1.91
CA TYR A 133 15.88 -4.40 -2.09
C TYR A 133 16.63 -4.14 -0.79
N TYR A 134 15.89 -3.96 0.31
CA TYR A 134 16.47 -3.66 1.60
C TYR A 134 17.11 -4.86 2.28
N LEU A 135 16.52 -6.05 2.18
CA LEU A 135 17.17 -7.28 2.68
C LEU A 135 18.52 -7.50 1.99
N ILE A 136 18.60 -7.32 0.67
CA ILE A 136 19.86 -7.42 -0.08
C ILE A 136 20.85 -6.35 0.37
N LYS A 137 20.41 -5.10 0.51
CA LYS A 137 21.27 -3.97 0.92
C LYS A 137 21.80 -4.12 2.34
N ILE A 138 20.97 -4.56 3.29
CA ILE A 138 21.37 -4.84 4.67
C ILE A 138 22.38 -5.99 4.71
N ARG A 139 22.14 -7.07 3.96
CA ARG A 139 23.08 -8.20 3.85
C ARG A 139 24.44 -7.75 3.32
N LYS A 140 24.47 -6.93 2.27
CA LYS A 140 25.72 -6.38 1.72
C LYS A 140 26.47 -5.48 2.72
N ASN A 141 25.77 -4.71 3.54
CA ASN A 141 26.37 -3.87 4.58
C ASN A 141 26.86 -4.64 5.82
N LEU A 142 26.41 -5.89 6.02
CA LEU A 142 26.88 -6.79 7.08
C LEU A 142 28.07 -7.67 6.64
N SER A 143 28.23 -7.88 5.33
CA SER A 143 29.38 -8.60 4.73
C SER A 143 30.66 -7.80 4.42
N PRO A 144 30.85 -6.49 4.67
CA PRO A 144 32.10 -5.81 4.35
C PRO A 144 33.27 -6.18 5.27
N ASN A 145 33.05 -7.02 6.30
CA ASN A 145 34.07 -7.46 7.26
C ASN A 145 34.69 -8.84 6.94
N ILE A 146 34.49 -9.36 5.73
CA ILE A 146 35.21 -10.55 5.25
C ILE A 146 35.93 -10.19 3.94
N GLN A 147 36.95 -9.35 4.06
CA GLN A 147 38.01 -9.16 3.06
C GLN A 147 39.29 -8.80 3.80
#